data_AF-A0A8H7N7J9-F1
#
_entry.id   AF-A0A8H7N7J9-F1
#
_cell.length_a   1.000
_cell.length_b   1.000
_cell.length_c   1.000
_cell.angle_alpha   90.00
_cell.angle_beta   90.00
_cell.angle_gamma   90.00
#
_symmetry.space_group_name_H-M   'P 1'
#
loop_
_entity.id
_entity.type
_entity.pdbx_description
1 polymer ?
#
loop_
_entity_poly.entity_id
_entity_poly.type
_entity_poly.pdbx_seq_one_letter_code
_entity_poly.pdbx_strand_id
1 'polypeptide(L)'
;MISADKISKNEFDQHLAQYPSVIRATSASKPAKPGQKSLQELDQYRYDTAPGLFSPDGDSSVMDLDAIKALVEWKLRHGKFRPTLMSLVSSNPNDFVNEIVQEATRLYQETKSIPASLAKWTKLKGIGPATALSFVICP
;
A
#
# COMPACT_ATOMS: atom_id res chain seq x y z
N MET A 1 10.21 -13.84 -24.93
CA MET A 1 9.52 -12.81 -24.13
C MET A 1 9.13 -11.68 -25.06
N ILE A 2 7.85 -11.33 -25.12
CA ILE A 2 7.36 -10.17 -25.89
C ILE A 2 7.81 -8.90 -25.15
N SER A 3 8.23 -7.86 -25.87
CA SER A 3 8.59 -6.58 -25.24
C SER A 3 7.38 -6.00 -24.52
N ALA A 4 7.57 -5.37 -23.36
CA ALA A 4 6.48 -4.73 -22.61
C ALA A 4 5.69 -3.72 -23.48
N ASP A 5 6.36 -3.09 -24.45
CA ASP A 5 5.77 -2.10 -25.37
C ASP A 5 4.88 -2.71 -26.47
N LYS A 6 4.80 -4.05 -26.55
CA LYS A 6 4.09 -4.77 -27.62
C LYS A 6 2.98 -5.69 -27.10
N ILE A 7 2.74 -5.70 -25.80
CA ILE A 7 1.70 -6.54 -25.20
C ILE A 7 0.31 -6.04 -25.62
N SER A 8 -0.50 -6.93 -26.19
CA SER A 8 -1.92 -6.66 -26.45
C SER A 8 -2.72 -6.68 -25.15
N LYS A 9 -3.91 -6.07 -25.15
CA LYS A 9 -4.83 -6.12 -24.00
C LYS A 9 -5.13 -7.57 -23.59
N ASN A 10 -5.39 -8.45 -24.56
CA ASN A 10 -5.72 -9.84 -24.27
C ASN A 10 -4.56 -10.60 -23.60
N GLU A 11 -3.33 -10.37 -24.05
CA GLU A 11 -2.14 -10.95 -23.41
C GLU A 11 -1.94 -10.39 -22.00
N PHE A 12 -2.15 -9.08 -21.81
CA PHE A 12 -2.10 -8.47 -20.48
C PHE A 12 -3.13 -9.12 -19.55
N ASP A 13 -4.38 -9.28 -19.99
CA ASP A 13 -5.45 -9.89 -19.20
C ASP A 13 -5.13 -11.37 -18.87
N GLN A 14 -4.55 -12.11 -19.81
CA GLN A 14 -4.08 -13.49 -19.59
C GLN A 14 -2.95 -13.57 -18.55
N HIS A 15 -2.01 -12.64 -18.58
CA HIS A 15 -0.94 -12.58 -17.58
C HIS A 15 -1.47 -12.13 -16.21
N LEU A 16 -2.38 -11.15 -16.18
CA LEU A 16 -3.01 -10.67 -14.96
C LEU A 16 -3.82 -11.79 -14.28
N ALA A 17 -4.51 -12.64 -15.04
CA ALA A 17 -5.24 -13.78 -14.51
C ALA A 17 -4.35 -14.79 -13.74
N GLN A 18 -3.04 -14.78 -13.99
CA GLN A 18 -2.08 -15.64 -13.26
C GLN A 18 -1.67 -15.05 -11.91
N TYR A 19 -1.92 -13.77 -11.66
CA TYR A 19 -1.46 -13.05 -10.47
C TYR A 19 -1.79 -13.76 -9.14
N PRO A 20 -3.03 -14.24 -8.88
CA PRO A 20 -3.36 -14.93 -7.63
C PRO A 20 -2.50 -16.17 -7.39
N SER A 21 -2.19 -16.91 -8.47
CA SER A 21 -1.35 -18.11 -8.39
C SER A 21 0.10 -17.77 -8.05
N VAL A 22 0.62 -16.68 -8.62
CA VAL A 22 1.99 -16.18 -8.39
C VAL A 22 2.14 -15.65 -6.97
N ILE A 23 1.15 -14.91 -6.46
CA ILE A 23 1.16 -14.41 -5.07
C ILE A 23 1.17 -15.57 -4.08
N ARG A 24 0.32 -16.58 -4.27
CA ARG A 24 0.30 -17.79 -3.42
C ARG A 24 1.64 -18.53 -3.43
N ALA A 25 2.22 -18.76 -4.60
CA ALA A 25 3.53 -19.42 -4.73
C ALA A 25 4.65 -18.58 -4.09
N THR A 26 4.64 -17.26 -4.30
CA THR A 26 5.62 -16.34 -3.72
C THR A 26 5.50 -16.28 -2.20
N SER A 27 4.27 -16.24 -1.68
CA SER A 27 3.97 -16.29 -0.24
C SER A 27 4.50 -17.59 0.39
N ALA A 28 4.31 -18.73 -0.27
CA ALA A 28 4.80 -20.02 0.18
C ALA A 28 6.33 -20.13 0.20
N SER A 29 7.02 -19.54 -0.80
CA SER A 29 8.49 -19.54 -0.85
C SER A 29 9.16 -18.59 0.16
N LYS A 30 8.42 -17.61 0.69
CA LYS A 30 8.88 -16.66 1.71
C LYS A 30 7.91 -16.67 2.90
N PRO A 31 7.91 -17.76 3.69
CA PRO A 31 6.96 -17.91 4.78
C PRO A 31 7.09 -16.78 5.81
N ALA A 32 5.95 -16.32 6.32
CA ALA A 32 5.92 -15.33 7.39
C ALA A 32 6.46 -15.92 8.69
N LYS A 33 7.08 -15.06 9.51
CA LYS A 33 7.47 -15.41 10.88
C LYS A 33 6.23 -15.42 11.78
N PRO A 34 6.26 -16.14 12.92
CA PRO A 34 5.19 -16.08 13.91
C PRO A 34 4.84 -14.64 14.27
N GLY A 35 3.55 -14.30 14.23
CA GLY A 35 3.05 -12.95 14.50
C GLY A 35 3.14 -11.95 13.32
N GLN A 36 3.57 -12.38 12.13
CA GLN A 36 3.55 -11.56 10.92
C GLN A 36 2.53 -12.10 9.91
N LYS A 37 1.93 -11.19 9.14
CA LYS A 37 1.06 -11.55 8.02
C LYS A 37 1.88 -12.12 6.86
N SER A 38 1.36 -13.13 6.20
CA SER A 38 1.89 -13.66 4.94
C SER A 38 1.78 -12.64 3.82
N LEU A 39 2.54 -12.86 2.73
CA LEU A 39 2.44 -11.99 1.56
C LEU A 39 1.01 -12.00 1.00
N GLN A 40 0.38 -13.18 0.97
CA GLN A 40 -0.99 -13.34 0.50
C GLN A 40 -2.01 -12.56 1.36
N GLU A 41 -1.89 -12.58 2.69
CA GLU A 41 -2.77 -11.81 3.58
C GLU A 41 -2.59 -10.31 3.41
N LEU A 42 -1.34 -9.87 3.25
CA LEU A 42 -1.03 -8.46 2.99
C LEU A 42 -1.53 -8.00 1.62
N ASP A 43 -1.52 -8.90 0.64
CA ASP A 43 -2.01 -8.64 -0.71
C ASP A 43 -3.53 -8.48 -0.75
N GLN A 44 -4.24 -9.42 -0.12
CA GLN A 44 -5.68 -9.34 0.13
C GLN A 44 -6.03 -8.04 0.87
N TYR A 45 -5.25 -7.68 1.88
CA TYR A 45 -5.46 -6.44 2.60
C TYR A 45 -5.31 -5.21 1.69
N ARG A 46 -4.29 -5.17 0.82
CA ARG A 46 -4.03 -4.03 -0.08
C ARG A 46 -5.11 -3.86 -1.14
N TYR A 47 -5.61 -4.94 -1.72
CA TYR A 47 -6.50 -4.86 -2.89
C TYR A 47 -7.98 -4.97 -2.56
N ASP A 48 -8.34 -5.57 -1.42
CA ASP A 48 -9.74 -5.79 -1.06
C ASP A 48 -10.12 -5.07 0.24
N THR A 49 -9.39 -5.30 1.34
CA THR A 49 -9.77 -4.76 2.66
C THR A 49 -9.55 -3.26 2.78
N ALA A 50 -8.37 -2.76 2.40
CA ALA A 50 -8.01 -1.35 2.56
C ALA A 50 -8.87 -0.42 1.70
N PRO A 51 -9.17 -0.72 0.42
CA PRO A 51 -10.16 0.05 -0.33
C PRO A 51 -11.51 0.08 0.39
N GLY A 52 -12.09 -1.08 0.73
CA GLY A 52 -13.40 -1.10 1.42
C GLY A 52 -13.48 -0.28 2.72
N LEU A 53 -12.36 -0.12 3.44
CA LEU A 53 -12.30 0.67 4.68
C LEU A 53 -12.06 2.16 4.46
N PHE A 54 -11.24 2.51 3.46
CA PHE A 54 -10.66 3.86 3.32
C PHE A 54 -11.10 4.59 2.05
N SER A 55 -11.82 3.93 1.14
CA SER A 55 -12.43 4.58 -0.02
C SER A 55 -13.41 5.66 0.41
N PRO A 56 -13.61 6.73 -0.38
CA PRO A 56 -14.74 7.65 -0.21
C PRO A 56 -16.10 6.95 -0.19
N ASP A 57 -16.22 5.80 -0.89
CA ASP A 57 -17.42 4.97 -0.98
C ASP A 57 -17.47 3.84 0.07
N GLY A 58 -16.44 3.72 0.91
CA GLY A 58 -16.30 2.68 1.93
C GLY A 58 -16.83 3.10 3.31
N ASP A 59 -16.43 2.36 4.35
CA ASP A 59 -16.83 2.61 5.75
C ASP A 59 -16.30 3.96 6.32
N SER A 60 -15.57 4.75 5.52
CA SER A 60 -15.02 6.07 5.89
C SER A 60 -14.15 6.04 7.15
N SER A 61 -13.50 4.92 7.43
CA SER A 61 -12.59 4.81 8.56
C SER A 61 -11.35 5.67 8.30
N VAL A 62 -10.83 6.34 9.32
CA VAL A 62 -9.57 7.06 9.20
C VAL A 62 -8.43 6.04 9.24
N MET A 63 -7.52 6.08 8.27
CA MET A 63 -6.36 5.20 8.24
C MET A 63 -5.44 5.49 9.44
N ASP A 64 -5.23 4.50 10.29
CA ASP A 64 -4.35 4.62 11.46
C ASP A 64 -2.91 4.15 11.16
N LEU A 65 -2.04 4.23 12.18
CA LEU A 65 -0.64 3.83 12.05
C LEU A 65 -0.49 2.33 11.72
N ASP A 66 -1.36 1.46 12.23
CA ASP A 66 -1.28 0.02 11.97
C ASP A 66 -1.70 -0.34 10.54
N ALA A 67 -2.71 0.35 10.01
CA ALA A 67 -3.08 0.29 8.59
C ALA A 67 -1.92 0.74 7.68
N ILE A 68 -1.25 1.84 8.03
CA ILE A 68 -0.05 2.31 7.32
C ILE A 68 1.07 1.27 7.38
N LYS A 69 1.35 0.71 8.56
CA LYS A 69 2.37 -0.33 8.75
C LYS A 69 2.09 -1.57 7.90
N ALA A 70 0.84 -2.01 7.82
CA ALA A 70 0.44 -3.14 6.97
C ALA A 70 0.74 -2.88 5.48
N LEU A 71 0.41 -1.68 4.97
CA LEU A 71 0.68 -1.29 3.59
C LEU A 71 2.20 -1.17 3.31
N VAL A 72 2.98 -0.67 4.28
CA VAL A 72 4.45 -0.64 4.18
C VAL A 72 5.03 -2.05 4.20
N GLU A 73 4.51 -2.95 5.04
CA GLU A 73 4.94 -4.34 5.09
C GLU A 73 4.67 -5.06 3.77
N TRP A 74 3.47 -4.90 3.21
CA TRP A 74 3.11 -5.41 1.88
C TRP A 74 4.14 -5.01 0.82
N LYS A 75 4.49 -3.72 0.79
CA LYS A 75 5.49 -3.17 -0.14
C LYS A 75 6.88 -3.75 0.08
N LEU A 76 7.31 -3.89 1.33
CA LEU A 76 8.63 -4.44 1.67
C LEU A 76 8.76 -5.92 1.30
N ARG A 77 7.67 -6.69 1.34
CA ARG A 77 7.66 -8.10 0.92
C ARG A 77 7.67 -8.27 -0.60
N HIS A 78 7.03 -7.35 -1.32
CA HIS A 78 7.08 -7.30 -2.80
C HIS A 78 8.40 -6.76 -3.34
N GLY A 79 9.04 -5.85 -2.62
CA GLY A 79 10.23 -5.14 -3.07
C GLY A 79 11.54 -5.57 -2.41
N LYS A 80 12.49 -4.62 -2.38
CA LYS A 80 13.77 -4.79 -1.68
C LYS A 80 13.56 -4.68 -0.17
N PHE A 81 14.04 -5.67 0.56
CA PHE A 81 14.00 -5.67 2.03
C PHE A 81 14.79 -4.48 2.61
N ARG A 82 14.16 -3.72 3.52
CA ARG A 82 14.74 -2.57 4.21
C ARG A 82 14.41 -2.67 5.70
N PRO A 83 15.30 -3.27 6.52
CA PRO A 83 14.99 -3.63 7.91
C PRO A 83 14.70 -2.42 8.80
N THR A 84 15.27 -1.25 8.49
CA THR A 84 15.10 -0.03 9.28
C THR A 84 13.79 0.71 8.98
N LEU A 85 13.15 0.43 7.84
CA LEU A 85 11.99 1.19 7.39
C LEU A 85 10.80 1.03 8.35
N MET A 86 10.54 -0.20 8.80
CA MET A 86 9.39 -0.48 9.68
C MET A 86 9.56 0.17 11.06
N SER A 87 10.78 0.17 11.60
CA SER A 87 11.10 0.87 12.85
C SER A 87 10.87 2.39 12.72
N LEU A 88 11.31 2.96 11.60
CA LEU A 88 11.13 4.39 11.33
C LEU A 88 9.65 4.77 11.21
N VAL A 89 8.84 3.97 10.52
CA VAL A 89 7.39 4.18 10.42
C VAL A 89 6.71 4.05 11.79
N SER A 90 7.10 3.04 12.57
CA SER A 90 6.55 2.81 13.91
C SER A 90 6.92 3.91 14.92
N SER A 91 7.94 4.73 14.62
CA SER A 91 8.37 5.85 15.48
C SER A 91 7.54 7.13 15.30
N ASN A 92 6.56 7.13 14.40
CA ASN A 92 5.65 8.27 14.26
C ASN A 92 4.62 8.26 15.40
N PRO A 93 4.39 9.39 16.10
CA PRO A 93 3.32 9.51 17.09
C PRO A 93 1.93 9.33 16.46
N ASN A 94 1.02 8.63 17.14
CA ASN A 94 -0.33 8.36 16.62
C ASN A 94 -1.10 9.65 16.30
N ASP A 95 -1.03 10.66 17.17
CA ASP A 95 -1.74 11.94 16.95
C ASP A 95 -1.24 12.65 15.67
N PHE A 96 0.08 12.63 15.45
CA PHE A 96 0.68 13.19 14.25
C PHE A 96 0.32 12.40 12.99
N VAL A 97 0.23 11.06 13.09
CA VAL A 97 -0.23 10.22 11.98
C VAL A 97 -1.67 10.57 11.60
N ASN A 98 -2.56 10.65 12.58
CA ASN A 98 -3.97 10.98 12.37
C ASN A 98 -4.14 12.36 11.73
N GLU A 99 -3.39 13.36 12.20
CA GLU A 99 -3.36 14.70 11.61
C GLU A 99 -2.95 14.65 10.13
N ILE A 100 -1.84 13.99 9.81
CA ILE A 100 -1.34 13.90 8.43
C ILE A 100 -2.31 13.14 7.53
N VAL A 101 -2.90 12.04 8.01
CA VAL A 101 -3.88 11.25 7.25
C VAL A 101 -5.10 12.10 6.91
N GLN A 102 -5.66 12.81 7.89
CA GLN A 102 -6.82 13.68 7.69
C GLN A 102 -6.50 14.82 6.72
N GLU A 103 -5.37 15.52 6.92
CA GLU A 103 -4.95 16.60 6.03
C GLU A 103 -4.74 16.12 4.60
N ALA A 104 -4.03 15.01 4.41
CA ALA A 104 -3.69 14.49 3.09
C ALA A 104 -4.92 13.97 2.34
N THR A 105 -5.85 13.33 3.07
CA THR A 105 -7.12 12.82 2.53
C THR A 105 -8.03 13.98 2.14
N ARG A 106 -8.23 14.95 3.04
CA ARG A 106 -9.03 16.15 2.79
C ARG A 106 -8.49 16.93 1.58
N LEU A 107 -7.18 17.16 1.54
CA LEU A 107 -6.53 17.87 0.44
C LEU A 107 -6.75 17.16 -0.89
N TYR A 108 -6.66 15.82 -0.91
CA TYR A 108 -6.97 15.04 -2.11
C TYR A 108 -8.44 15.15 -2.50
N GLN A 109 -9.37 15.08 -1.54
CA GLN A 109 -10.81 15.18 -1.81
C GLN A 109 -11.19 16.54 -2.39
N GLU A 110 -10.64 17.64 -1.86
CA GLU A 110 -10.92 19.02 -2.29
C GLU A 110 -10.28 19.37 -3.64
N THR A 111 -9.02 18.96 -3.86
CA THR A 111 -8.23 19.42 -5.02
C THR A 111 -8.09 18.38 -6.13
N LYS A 112 -8.38 17.10 -5.83
CA LYS A 112 -8.03 15.94 -6.66
C LYS A 112 -6.55 15.86 -7.05
N SER A 113 -5.68 16.60 -6.35
CA SER A 113 -4.26 16.68 -6.64
C SER A 113 -3.48 15.60 -5.90
N ILE A 114 -3.05 14.57 -6.64
CA ILE A 114 -2.15 13.53 -6.14
C ILE A 114 -0.85 14.15 -5.59
N PRO A 115 -0.13 15.03 -6.33
CA PRO A 115 1.13 15.61 -5.82
C PRO A 115 0.96 16.37 -4.50
N ALA A 116 -0.14 17.11 -4.33
CA ALA A 116 -0.40 17.88 -3.12
C ALA A 116 -0.66 16.96 -1.92
N SER A 117 -1.46 15.91 -2.09
CA SER A 117 -1.69 14.89 -1.05
C SER A 117 -0.41 14.14 -0.70
N LEU A 118 0.38 13.73 -1.70
CA LEU A 118 1.65 13.04 -1.48
C LEU A 118 2.63 13.87 -0.65
N ALA A 119 2.72 15.18 -0.89
CA ALA A 119 3.59 16.08 -0.13
C ALA A 119 3.26 16.07 1.38
N LYS A 120 1.99 15.86 1.75
CA LYS A 120 1.57 15.68 3.14
C LYS A 120 2.00 14.31 3.68
N TRP A 121 1.70 13.23 2.96
CA TRP A 121 2.08 11.86 3.35
C TRP A 121 3.59 11.69 3.57
N THR A 122 4.42 12.37 2.76
CA THR A 122 5.88 12.28 2.88
C THR A 122 6.47 12.97 4.12
N LYS A 123 5.64 13.65 4.93
CA LYS A 123 6.06 14.17 6.23
C LYS A 123 6.22 13.07 7.28
N LEU A 124 5.54 11.92 7.10
CA LEU A 124 5.69 10.77 7.99
C LEU A 124 7.09 10.16 7.83
N LYS A 125 7.73 9.85 8.96
CA LYS A 125 9.04 9.20 8.97
C LYS A 125 8.94 7.84 8.29
N GLY A 126 9.84 7.57 7.35
CA GLY A 126 9.88 6.30 6.61
C GLY A 126 8.87 6.20 5.46
N ILE A 127 8.14 7.28 5.15
CA ILE A 127 7.24 7.35 4.00
C ILE A 127 7.85 8.25 2.94
N GLY A 128 8.32 7.65 1.84
CA GLY A 128 8.73 8.40 0.64
C GLY A 128 7.61 8.46 -0.41
N PRO A 129 7.78 9.23 -1.51
CA PRO A 129 6.76 9.41 -2.55
C PRO A 129 6.22 8.10 -3.11
N ALA A 130 7.10 7.13 -3.37
CA ALA A 130 6.69 5.82 -3.88
C ALA A 130 5.82 5.02 -2.89
N THR A 131 5.96 5.26 -1.58
CA THR A 131 5.17 4.57 -0.55
C THR A 131 3.89 5.34 -0.28
N ALA A 132 3.97 6.67 -0.24
CA ALA A 132 2.82 7.56 -0.15
C ALA A 132 1.80 7.31 -1.27
N LEU A 133 2.27 7.00 -2.49
CA LEU A 133 1.39 6.60 -3.60
C LEU A 133 0.55 5.37 -3.28
N SER A 134 1.03 4.41 -2.48
CA SER A 134 0.24 3.23 -2.11
C SER A 134 -0.97 3.59 -1.23
N PHE A 135 -0.94 4.74 -0.56
CA PHE A 135 -2.02 5.26 0.27
C PHE A 135 -3.04 6.03 -0.57
N VAL A 136 -2.56 6.88 -1.48
CA VAL A 136 -3.43 7.69 -2.36
C VAL A 136 -4.12 6.82 -3.43
N ILE A 137 -3.52 5.69 -3.82
CA ILE A 137 -4.08 4.73 -4.81
C ILE A 137 -4.82 3.56 -4.10
N CYS A 138 -5.19 3.69 -2.83
CA CYS A 138 -6.38 3.00 -2.32
C CYS A 138 -7.54 3.97 -2.57
N PRO A 139 -8.18 3.96 -3.75
CA PRO A 139 -9.41 4.71 -3.93
C PRO A 139 -10.49 4.15 -3.03
#